data_AF-Q3XXS7-F1
#
_entry.id   AF-Q3XXS7-F1
#
_cell.length_a   1.000
_cell.length_b   1.000
_cell.length_c   1.000
_cell.angle_alpha   90.00
_cell.angle_beta   90.00
_cell.angle_gamma   90.00
#
_symmetry.space_group_name_H-M   'P 1'
#
loop_
_entity.id
_entity.type
_entity.pdbx_description
1 polymer ?
#
loop_
_entity_poly.entity_id
_entity_poly.type
_entity_poly.pdbx_seq_one_letter_code
_entity_poly.pdbx_strand_id
1 'polypeptide(L)' 'MPKLVFSRHGLSEWNALNQFTGWADVNLAPEGIEEAKEGRTQNQRSWNRI' A
#
# COMPACT_ATOMS: atom_id res chain seq x y z
N MET A 1 22.76 12.34 -2.96
CA MET A 1 21.72 12.64 -1.95
C MET A 1 20.85 11.40 -1.75
N PRO A 2 20.64 10.92 -0.51
CA PRO A 2 19.78 9.77 -0.27
C PRO A 2 18.31 10.13 -0.51
N LYS A 3 17.52 9.16 -0.97
CA LYS A 3 16.08 9.29 -1.19
C LYS A 3 15.36 8.34 -0.23
N LEU A 4 14.43 8.89 0.56
CA LEU A 4 13.61 8.16 1.51
C LEU A 4 12.19 8.04 0.95
N VAL A 5 11.63 6.83 1.00
CA VAL A 5 10.27 6.55 0.53
C VAL A 5 9.50 5.89 1.67
N PHE A 6 8.34 6.45 1.99
CA PHE A 6 7.37 5.84 2.90
C PHE A 6 6.26 5.18 2.09
N SER A 7 5.78 4.03 2.55
CA SER A 7 4.64 3.34 1.96
C SER A 7 3.84 2.64 3.05
N ARG A 8 2.52 2.80 3.01
CA ARG A 8 1.58 2.03 3.82
C ARG A 8 1.08 0.85 2.99
N HIS A 9 0.74 -0.26 3.64
CA HIS A 9 0.04 -1.37 3.00
C HIS A 9 -1.30 -0.89 2.41
N GLY A 10 -1.79 -1.61 1.40
CA GLY A 10 -3.11 -1.34 0.80
C GLY A 10 -4.27 -1.76 1.71
N LEU A 11 -5.49 -1.63 1.21
CA LEU A 11 -6.71 -2.02 1.91
C LEU A 11 -6.65 -3.48 2.43
N SER A 12 -6.89 -3.68 3.73
CA SER A 12 -7.04 -5.02 4.33
C SER A 12 -8.51 -5.44 4.39
N GLU A 13 -8.76 -6.75 4.50
CA GLU A 13 -10.11 -7.32 4.62
C GLU A 13 -10.88 -6.68 5.79
N TRP A 14 -10.20 -6.47 6.92
CA TRP A 14 -10.82 -5.86 8.11
C TRP A 14 -11.01 -4.36 7.97
N ASN A 15 -10.15 -3.67 7.20
CA ASN A 15 -10.36 -2.26 6.93
C ASN A 15 -11.60 -2.05 6.05
N ALA A 16 -11.84 -2.94 5.08
CA ALA A 16 -13.05 -2.93 4.26
C ALA A 16 -14.33 -3.16 5.10
N LEU A 17 -14.21 -3.95 6.19
CA LEU A 17 -15.30 -4.22 7.13
C LEU A 17 -15.40 -3.21 8.29
N ASN A 18 -14.58 -2.15 8.29
CA ASN A 18 -14.49 -1.18 9.39
C ASN A 18 -14.19 -1.82 10.77
N GLN A 19 -13.43 -2.91 10.76
CA GLN A 19 -13.00 -3.60 11.97
C GLN A 19 -11.62 -3.12 12.40
N PHE A 20 -11.38 -3.12 13.71
CA PHE A 20 -10.08 -2.81 14.28
C PHE A 20 -9.13 -4.02 14.16
N THR A 21 -8.02 -3.86 13.43
CA THR A 21 -7.04 -4.94 13.18
C THR A 21 -6.08 -5.19 14.35
N GLY A 22 -5.59 -4.13 15.00
CA GLY A 22 -4.57 -4.27 16.04
C GLY A 22 -3.33 -5.01 15.53
N TRP A 23 -2.99 -6.12 16.19
CA TRP A 23 -1.85 -6.99 15.86
C TRP A 23 -2.26 -8.26 15.12
N ALA A 24 -3.53 -8.36 14.70
CA ALA A 24 -4.01 -9.50 13.94
C ALA A 24 -3.34 -9.51 12.55
N ASP A 25 -2.87 -10.70 12.14
CA ASP A 25 -2.32 -10.92 10.81
C ASP A 25 -3.47 -11.12 9.81
N VAL A 26 -3.86 -10.04 9.13
CA VAL A 26 -5.02 -9.98 8.24
C VAL A 26 -4.57 -9.75 6.81
N ASN A 27 -5.18 -10.48 5.88
CA ASN A 27 -4.87 -10.37 4.46
C ASN A 27 -5.30 -9.02 3.87
N LEU A 28 -4.70 -8.69 2.72
CA LEU A 28 -5.18 -7.61 1.87
C LEU A 28 -6.48 -8.01 1.18
N ALA A 29 -7.38 -7.05 1.06
CA ALA A 29 -8.52 -7.17 0.17
C ALA A 29 -8.03 -7.14 -1.30
N PRO A 30 -8.82 -7.65 -2.26
CA PRO A 30 -8.46 -7.59 -3.68
C PRO A 30 -8.07 -6.18 -4.16
N GLU A 31 -8.77 -5.16 -3.68
CA GLU A 31 -8.49 -3.75 -3.95
C GLU A 31 -7.12 -3.33 -3.41
N GLY A 32 -6.77 -3.76 -2.19
CA GLY A 32 -5.48 -3.47 -1.57
C GLY A 32 -4.30 -4.10 -2.29
N ILE A 33 -4.51 -5.24 -2.97
CA ILE A 33 -3.51 -5.87 -3.83
C ILE A 33 -3.25 -5.02 -5.08
N GLU A 34 -4.31 -4.47 -5.70
CA GLU A 34 -4.16 -3.58 -6.85
C GLU A 34 -3.52 -2.24 -6.45
N GLU A 35 -3.88 -1.66 -5.30
CA GLU A 35 -3.23 -0.47 -4.74
C GLU A 35 -1.72 -0.66 -4.57
N ALA A 36 -1.29 -1.83 -4.07
CA ALA A 36 0.12 -2.14 -3.91
C ALA A 36 0.86 -2.20 -5.26
N LYS A 37 0.21 -2.71 -6.31
CA LYS A 37 0.75 -2.75 -7.68
C LYS A 37 0.83 -1.35 -8.31
N GLU A 38 -0.18 -0.52 -8.09
CA GLU A 38 -0.21 0.86 -8.57
C GLU A 38 0.85 1.73 -7.90
N GLY A 39 1.04 1.58 -6.58
CA GLY A 39 2.04 2.32 -5.81
C GLY A 39 3.46 2.11 -6.34
N ARG A 40 3.79 0.89 -6.78
CA ARG A 40 5.06 0.60 -7.48
C ARG A 40 5.23 1.47 -8.73
N THR A 41 4.17 1.57 -9.54
CA THR A 41 4.20 2.30 -10.82
C THR A 41 4.31 3.81 -10.60
N GLN A 42 3.59 4.36 -9.62
CA GLN A 42 3.64 5.79 -9.29
C GLN A 42 5.01 6.22 -8.75
N ASN A 43 5.62 5.38 -7.90
CA ASN A 43 6.99 5.60 -7.47
C ASN A 43 7.89 5.66 -8.71
N GLN A 44 7.92 4.61 -9.54
CA GLN A 44 8.80 4.57 -10.72
C GLN A 44 8.66 5.78 -11.64
N ARG A 45 7.43 6.25 -11.91
CA ARG A 45 7.18 7.46 -12.72
C ARG A 45 7.73 8.72 -12.07
N SER A 46 7.67 8.82 -10.75
CA SER A 46 8.23 9.95 -10.01
C SER A 46 9.75 9.94 -10.04
N TRP A 47 10.38 8.76 -10.02
CA TRP A 47 11.84 8.63 -10.17
C TRP A 47 12.35 9.01 -11.56
N ASN A 48 11.59 8.71 -12.61
CA ASN A 48 11.99 9.01 -14.00
C ASN A 48 11.78 10.49 -14.40
N ARG A 49 11.24 11.34 -13.50
CA ARG A 49 10.99 12.78 -13.74
C ARG A 49 12.01 13.70 -13.04
N ILE A 50 12.99 13.12 -12.35
CA ILE A 50 14.06 13.81 -11.61
C ILE A 50 15.38 13.49 -12.29
#